data_AF-A0A533SKB1-F1
#
_entry.id   AF-A0A533SKB1-F1
#
_cell.length_a   1.000
_cell.length_b   1.000
_cell.length_c   1.000
_cell.angle_alpha   90.00
_cell.angle_beta   90.00
_cell.angle_gamma   90.00
#
_symmetry.space_group_name_H-M   'P 1'
#
loop_
_entity.id
_entity.type
_entity.pdbx_description
1 polymer ?
#
loop_
_entity_poly.entity_id
_entity_poly.type
_entity_poly.pdbx_seq_one_letter_code
_entity_poly.pdbx_strand_id
1 'polypeptide(L)'
;MVILGKWQGQSLTISSKPNSLTVSLDGPTGARVFSYDLHGRMWTTMLRQVSYRRGLDGKVVAKWMTADNQRERRWLAREESDALLAEACALLDALCLATERGEVELSSPLPPVDLERLRKATAFSPDVAHADASRYQTIYRPVGILPPDQYMAVVLQLTEGCAFNTCTFCTFYRDRPFRIKKPEEFRQHI
;
A
#
# COMPACT_ATOMS: atom_id res chain seq x y z
N MET A 1 6.86 -4.43 17.69
CA MET A 1 8.27 -4.16 18.05
C MET A 1 8.74 -2.95 17.28
N VAL A 2 9.60 -2.12 17.86
CA VAL A 2 10.20 -0.95 17.19
C VAL A 2 11.71 -1.03 17.40
N ILE A 3 12.46 -0.92 16.32
CA ILE A 3 13.93 -0.90 16.31
C ILE A 3 14.36 0.46 15.79
N LEU A 4 15.21 1.13 16.55
CA LEU A 4 15.79 2.42 16.19
C LEU A 4 17.18 2.20 15.61
N GLY A 5 17.64 3.13 14.79
CA GLY A 5 18.95 3.00 14.19
C GLY A 5 19.41 4.27 13.48
N LYS A 6 20.55 4.15 12.80
CA LYS A 6 21.10 5.17 11.93
C LYS A 6 21.60 4.56 10.63
N TRP A 7 21.36 5.26 9.53
CA TRP A 7 21.85 4.88 8.21
C TRP A 7 22.11 6.14 7.39
N GLN A 8 23.30 6.25 6.79
CA GLN A 8 23.71 7.42 5.97
C GLN A 8 23.47 8.77 6.68
N GLY A 9 23.76 8.84 7.99
CA GLY A 9 23.57 10.05 8.79
C GLY A 9 22.10 10.40 9.12
N GLN A 10 21.14 9.54 8.76
CA GLN A 10 19.72 9.72 9.04
C GLN A 10 19.25 8.81 10.17
N SER A 11 18.25 9.25 10.92
CA SER A 11 17.60 8.43 11.94
C SER A 11 16.71 7.39 11.24
N LEU A 12 16.96 6.12 11.51
CA LEU A 12 16.21 4.99 10.99
C LEU A 12 15.26 4.47 12.08
N THR A 13 14.02 4.14 11.69
CA THR A 13 13.08 3.41 12.54
C THR A 13 12.44 2.30 11.74
N ILE A 14 12.50 1.07 12.26
CA ILE A 14 11.82 -0.10 11.72
C ILE A 14 10.76 -0.53 12.73
N SER A 15 9.49 -0.40 12.34
CA SER A 15 8.33 -0.75 13.17
C SER A 15 7.64 -1.98 12.60
N SER A 16 7.62 -3.05 13.39
CA SER A 16 6.97 -4.31 13.05
C SER A 16 5.71 -4.48 13.88
N LYS A 17 4.57 -4.54 13.21
CA LYS A 17 3.24 -4.83 13.77
C LYS A 17 2.76 -6.20 13.27
N PRO A 18 1.71 -6.79 13.88
CA PRO A 18 1.19 -8.08 13.44
C PRO A 18 0.81 -8.13 11.95
N ASN A 19 0.37 -7.01 11.38
CA ASN A 19 -0.16 -6.91 10.03
C ASN A 19 0.63 -5.99 9.09
N SER A 20 1.75 -5.39 9.54
CA SER A 20 2.52 -4.45 8.72
C SER A 20 3.97 -4.32 9.16
N LEU A 21 4.85 -4.04 8.20
CA LEU A 21 6.19 -3.52 8.42
C LEU A 21 6.23 -2.05 8.02
N THR A 22 6.88 -1.19 8.80
CA THR A 22 7.09 0.22 8.45
C THR A 22 8.55 0.58 8.61
N VAL A 23 9.13 1.19 7.59
CA VAL A 23 10.48 1.75 7.58
C VAL A 23 10.36 3.26 7.48
N SER A 24 11.00 3.97 8.41
CA SER A 24 11.03 5.42 8.44
C SER A 24 12.47 5.90 8.48
N LEU A 25 12.80 6.85 7.61
CA LEU A 25 14.07 7.57 7.61
C LEU A 25 13.78 9.04 7.81
N ASP A 26 14.28 9.59 8.91
CA ASP A 26 14.18 11.01 9.20
C ASP A 26 15.50 11.72 8.88
N GLY A 27 15.40 12.76 8.08
CA GLY A 27 16.53 13.46 7.48
C GLY A 27 16.19 14.92 7.14
N PRO A 28 17.15 15.67 6.57
CA PRO A 28 17.01 17.11 6.37
C PRO A 28 15.87 17.50 5.42
N THR A 29 15.45 16.60 4.53
CA THR A 29 14.31 16.80 3.62
C THR A 29 12.96 16.38 4.21
N GLY A 30 12.93 16.09 5.52
CA GLY A 30 11.78 15.57 6.25
C GLY A 30 11.67 14.05 6.23
N ALA A 31 10.69 13.54 6.98
CA ALA A 31 10.46 12.11 7.16
C ALA A 31 10.07 11.42 5.84
N ARG A 32 10.76 10.32 5.55
CA ARG A 32 10.45 9.36 4.49
C ARG A 32 9.94 8.09 5.14
N VAL A 33 8.65 7.82 5.01
CA VAL A 33 7.99 6.68 5.68
C VAL A 33 7.41 5.75 4.64
N PHE A 34 7.65 4.45 4.75
CA PHE A 34 7.11 3.43 3.86
C PHE A 34 6.50 2.31 4.69
N SER A 35 5.24 1.98 4.45
CA SER A 35 4.55 0.89 5.13
C SER A 35 4.10 -0.17 4.14
N TYR A 36 4.34 -1.41 4.55
CA TYR A 36 4.13 -2.61 3.76
C TYR A 36 3.21 -3.58 4.51
N ASP A 37 2.37 -4.30 3.78
CA ASP A 37 1.66 -5.44 4.33
C ASP A 37 2.59 -6.68 4.47
N LEU A 38 2.05 -7.80 4.95
CA LEU A 38 2.84 -9.03 5.12
C LEU A 38 3.23 -9.73 3.81
N HIS A 39 2.61 -9.35 2.68
CA HIS A 39 3.00 -9.80 1.35
C HIS A 39 4.08 -8.91 0.73
N GLY A 40 4.53 -7.86 1.44
CA GLY A 40 5.51 -6.90 0.93
C GLY A 40 4.89 -5.79 0.09
N ARG A 41 3.57 -5.68 0.01
CA ARG A 41 2.93 -4.64 -0.82
C ARG A 41 3.02 -3.29 -0.11
N MET A 42 3.57 -2.29 -0.80
CA MET A 42 3.53 -0.91 -0.31
C MET A 42 2.09 -0.39 -0.35
N TRP A 43 1.54 0.02 0.80
CA TRP A 43 0.15 0.50 0.89
C TRP A 43 0.03 1.95 1.37
N THR A 44 0.99 2.44 2.16
CA THR A 44 1.12 3.87 2.48
C THR A 44 2.57 4.32 2.44
N THR A 45 2.79 5.56 2.01
CA THR A 45 4.09 6.22 2.13
C THR A 45 3.93 7.71 2.41
N MET A 46 4.92 8.31 3.07
CA MET A 46 5.05 9.75 3.29
C MET A 46 6.39 10.17 2.70
N LEU A 47 6.38 11.03 1.68
CA LEU A 47 7.58 11.55 1.03
C LEU A 47 7.38 13.00 0.69
N ARG A 48 8.39 13.84 0.97
CA ARG A 48 8.38 15.27 0.61
C ARG A 48 7.11 15.99 1.10
N GLN A 49 6.70 15.70 2.34
CA GLN A 49 5.48 16.21 2.97
C GLN A 49 4.15 15.83 2.27
N VAL A 50 4.17 14.82 1.40
CA VAL A 50 2.99 14.26 0.74
C VAL A 50 2.75 12.84 1.26
N SER A 51 1.51 12.58 1.69
CA SER A 51 1.05 11.24 2.06
C SER A 51 0.40 10.56 0.86
N TYR A 52 0.86 9.36 0.55
CA TYR A 52 0.35 8.52 -0.52
C TYR A 52 -0.33 7.29 0.07
N ARG A 53 -1.46 6.90 -0.51
CA ARG A 53 -2.15 5.64 -0.18
C ARG A 53 -2.47 4.88 -1.46
N ARG A 54 -1.98 3.64 -1.55
CA ARG A 54 -2.24 2.72 -2.66
C ARG A 54 -3.42 1.80 -2.31
N GLY A 55 -4.36 1.66 -3.23
CA GLY A 55 -5.41 0.64 -3.18
C GLY A 55 -4.95 -0.69 -3.79
N LEU A 56 -5.64 -1.78 -3.47
CA LEU A 56 -5.41 -3.08 -4.12
C LEU A 56 -5.76 -3.05 -5.62
N ASP A 57 -6.57 -2.08 -6.05
CA ASP A 57 -6.86 -1.81 -7.46
C ASP A 57 -5.71 -1.12 -8.21
N GLY A 58 -4.59 -0.84 -7.51
CA GLY A 58 -3.39 -0.22 -8.05
C GLY A 58 -3.42 1.32 -8.05
N LYS A 59 -4.56 1.94 -7.75
CA LYS A 59 -4.65 3.41 -7.74
C LYS A 59 -3.93 3.99 -6.52
N VAL A 60 -3.26 5.12 -6.72
CA VAL A 60 -2.58 5.85 -5.65
C VAL A 60 -3.16 7.25 -5.52
N VAL A 61 -3.61 7.59 -4.32
CA VAL A 61 -4.01 8.96 -3.98
C VAL A 61 -2.89 9.65 -3.22
N ALA A 62 -2.47 10.81 -3.70
CA ALA A 62 -1.60 11.75 -3.00
C ALA A 62 -2.43 12.74 -2.19
N LYS A 63 -1.98 13.09 -0.99
CA LYS A 63 -2.63 14.01 -0.06
C LYS A 63 -1.57 14.91 0.58
N TRP A 64 -1.81 16.20 0.62
CA TRP A 64 -0.88 17.17 1.21
C TRP A 64 -1.63 18.34 1.84
N MET A 65 -0.89 19.12 2.62
CA MET A 65 -1.35 20.41 3.15
C MET A 65 -0.71 21.53 2.33
N THR A 66 -1.49 22.53 1.94
CA THR A 66 -1.00 23.75 1.30
C THR A 66 -0.44 24.74 2.33
N ALA A 67 0.22 25.80 1.88
CA ALA A 67 0.78 26.84 2.75
C ALA A 67 -0.28 27.60 3.56
N ASP A 68 -1.50 27.71 3.02
CA ASP A 68 -2.69 28.28 3.68
C ASP A 68 -3.47 27.24 4.51
N ASN A 69 -2.84 26.11 4.83
CA ASN A 69 -3.38 25.07 5.70
C ASN A 69 -4.66 24.38 5.15
N GLN A 70 -4.83 24.34 3.84
CA GLN A 70 -5.90 23.58 3.17
C GLN A 70 -5.43 22.16 2.87
N ARG A 71 -6.37 21.20 2.94
CA ARG A 71 -6.13 19.79 2.61
C ARG A 71 -6.41 19.56 1.14
N GLU A 72 -5.37 19.18 0.40
CA GLU A 72 -5.48 18.85 -1.01
C GLU A 72 -5.24 17.37 -1.26
N ARG A 73 -5.83 16.86 -2.35
CA ARG A 73 -5.61 15.49 -2.80
C ARG A 73 -5.76 15.35 -4.31
N ARG A 74 -5.01 14.42 -4.89
CA ARG A 74 -5.22 13.99 -6.28
C ARG A 74 -4.88 12.52 -6.48
N TRP A 75 -5.46 11.92 -7.50
CA TRP A 75 -4.99 10.64 -8.01
C TRP A 75 -3.70 10.85 -8.81
N LEU A 76 -2.73 9.96 -8.61
CA LEU A 76 -1.51 9.95 -9.40
C LEU A 76 -1.78 9.40 -10.81
N ALA A 77 -1.06 9.93 -11.79
CA ALA A 77 -0.90 9.27 -13.08
C ALA A 77 -0.10 7.97 -12.90
N ARG A 78 -0.15 7.10 -13.90
CA ARG A 78 0.52 5.79 -13.85
C ARG A 78 2.02 5.93 -13.66
N GLU A 79 2.63 6.83 -14.42
CA GLU A 79 4.07 7.10 -14.43
C GLU A 79 4.54 7.63 -13.07
N GLU A 80 3.71 8.44 -12.40
CA GLU A 80 4.01 8.96 -11.07
C GLU A 80 3.90 7.88 -9.98
N SER A 81 2.91 6.98 -10.11
CA SER A 81 2.79 5.81 -9.25
C SER A 81 3.98 4.86 -9.42
N ASP A 82 4.42 4.64 -10.67
CA ASP A 82 5.55 3.78 -11.00
C ASP A 82 6.86 4.35 -10.45
N ALA A 83 7.07 5.67 -10.59
CA ALA A 83 8.21 6.36 -10.01
C ALA A 83 8.21 6.27 -8.47
N LEU A 84 7.05 6.42 -7.83
CA LEU A 84 6.92 6.30 -6.37
C LEU A 84 7.30 4.90 -5.87
N LEU A 85 6.80 3.85 -6.56
CA LEU A 85 7.11 2.46 -6.23
C LEU A 85 8.59 2.13 -6.48
N ALA A 86 9.15 2.62 -7.59
CA ALA A 86 10.56 2.44 -7.90
C ALA A 86 11.47 3.11 -6.84
N GLU A 87 11.14 4.33 -6.38
CA GLU A 87 11.86 5.01 -5.30
C GLU A 87 11.79 4.21 -3.99
N ALA A 88 10.61 3.66 -3.66
CA ALA A 88 10.42 2.83 -2.47
C ALA A 88 11.27 1.54 -2.52
N CYS A 89 11.25 0.84 -3.66
CA CYS A 89 12.06 -0.36 -3.89
C CYS A 89 13.55 -0.06 -3.78
N ALA A 90 14.06 0.93 -4.51
CA ALA A 90 15.47 1.27 -4.52
C ALA A 90 15.99 1.64 -3.11
N LEU A 91 15.17 2.35 -2.33
CA LEU A 91 15.51 2.70 -0.95
C LEU A 91 15.58 1.47 -0.05
N LEU A 92 14.60 0.57 -0.13
CA LEU A 92 14.62 -0.65 0.66
C LEU A 92 15.74 -1.61 0.24
N ASP A 93 16.03 -1.73 -1.06
CA ASP A 93 17.14 -2.54 -1.56
C ASP A 93 18.46 -2.04 -1.01
N ALA A 94 18.69 -0.72 -1.07
CA ALA A 94 19.87 -0.10 -0.50
C ALA A 94 19.97 -0.30 1.02
N LEU A 95 18.84 -0.21 1.75
CA LEU A 95 18.81 -0.47 3.19
C LEU A 95 19.09 -1.94 3.52
N CYS A 96 18.51 -2.88 2.77
CA CYS A 96 18.77 -4.33 2.90
C CYS A 96 20.27 -4.63 2.71
N LEU A 97 20.85 -4.15 1.61
CA LEU A 97 22.27 -4.34 1.31
C LEU A 97 23.18 -3.73 2.39
N ALA A 98 22.87 -2.51 2.84
CA ALA A 98 23.62 -1.86 3.91
C ALA A 98 23.52 -2.62 5.24
N THR A 99 22.35 -3.19 5.54
CA THR A 99 22.15 -4.02 6.74
C THR A 99 22.99 -5.30 6.65
N GLU A 100 23.03 -5.96 5.50
CA GLU A 100 23.83 -7.17 5.28
C GLU A 100 25.34 -6.90 5.34
N ARG A 101 25.79 -5.70 4.96
CA ARG A 101 27.19 -5.26 5.05
C ARG A 101 27.60 -4.74 6.43
N GLY A 102 26.65 -4.60 7.37
CA GLY A 102 26.92 -4.01 8.69
C GLY A 102 27.10 -2.49 8.67
N GLU A 103 26.61 -1.80 7.64
CA GLU A 103 26.67 -0.34 7.47
C GLU A 103 25.49 0.40 8.14
N VAL A 104 24.56 -0.34 8.75
CA VAL A 104 23.39 0.18 9.47
C VAL A 104 23.59 -0.04 10.96
N GLU A 105 23.57 1.04 11.72
CA GLU A 105 23.58 0.97 13.19
C GLU A 105 22.16 0.70 13.68
N LEU A 106 21.92 -0.43 14.34
CA LEU A 106 20.62 -0.75 14.94
C LEU A 106 20.75 -0.83 16.47
N SER A 107 19.75 -0.32 17.19
CA SER A 107 19.66 -0.41 18.65
C SER A 107 19.58 -1.85 19.17
N SER A 108 19.13 -2.76 18.30
CA SER A 108 19.04 -4.20 18.54
C SER A 108 19.06 -4.94 17.20
N PRO A 109 19.52 -6.20 17.15
CA PRO A 109 19.46 -7.01 15.94
C PRO A 109 18.02 -7.11 15.40
N LEU A 110 17.87 -7.04 14.08
CA LEU A 110 16.58 -7.25 13.44
C LEU A 110 16.21 -8.75 13.51
N PRO A 111 15.04 -9.14 14.04
CA PRO A 111 14.63 -10.54 14.06
C PRO A 111 14.56 -11.15 12.65
N PRO A 112 14.84 -12.45 12.49
CA PRO A 112 14.82 -13.11 11.18
C PRO A 112 13.50 -12.93 10.41
N VAL A 113 12.36 -12.91 11.13
CA VAL A 113 11.04 -12.69 10.53
C VAL A 113 10.88 -11.29 9.92
N ASP A 114 11.50 -10.27 10.51
CA ASP A 114 11.41 -8.90 10.02
C ASP A 114 12.41 -8.64 8.90
N LEU A 115 13.57 -9.31 8.91
CA LEU A 115 14.47 -9.36 7.75
C LEU A 115 13.78 -9.98 6.53
N GLU A 116 13.06 -11.07 6.72
CA GLU A 116 12.28 -11.70 5.65
C GLU A 116 11.17 -10.78 5.13
N ARG A 117 10.47 -10.07 6.01
CA ARG A 117 9.47 -9.07 5.61
C ARG A 117 10.08 -7.89 4.84
N LEU A 118 11.27 -7.45 5.24
CA LEU A 118 12.02 -6.40 4.54
C LEU A 118 12.39 -6.86 3.12
N ARG A 119 12.89 -8.09 2.98
CA ARG A 119 13.19 -8.71 1.68
C ARG A 119 11.95 -8.89 0.79
N LYS A 120 10.80 -9.23 1.36
CA LYS A 120 9.54 -9.27 0.59
C LYS A 120 9.14 -7.88 0.10
N ALA A 121 9.36 -6.85 0.91
CA ALA A 121 9.02 -5.49 0.55
C ALA A 121 9.91 -4.95 -0.58
N THR A 122 11.18 -5.36 -0.68
CA THR A 122 12.04 -4.96 -1.81
C THR A 122 11.54 -5.49 -3.15
N ALA A 123 10.93 -6.68 -3.15
CA ALA A 123 10.43 -7.32 -4.36
C ALA A 123 9.20 -6.64 -4.98
N PHE A 124 8.57 -5.66 -4.31
CA PHE A 124 7.32 -5.03 -4.77
C PHE A 124 7.55 -3.91 -5.79
N SER A 125 8.19 -4.26 -6.92
CA SER A 125 8.49 -3.35 -8.03
C SER A 125 7.22 -2.86 -8.75
N PRO A 126 7.32 -1.83 -9.63
CA PRO A 126 6.19 -1.38 -10.45
C PRO A 126 5.52 -2.52 -11.24
N ASP A 127 6.30 -3.40 -11.86
CA ASP A 127 5.75 -4.54 -12.62
C ASP A 127 4.98 -5.53 -11.73
N VAL A 128 5.52 -5.82 -10.53
CA VAL A 128 4.84 -6.65 -9.54
C VAL A 128 3.55 -5.97 -9.05
N ALA A 129 3.58 -4.66 -8.83
CA ALA A 129 2.41 -3.89 -8.42
C ALA A 129 1.32 -3.85 -9.50
N HIS A 130 1.70 -3.86 -10.79
CA HIS A 130 0.76 -4.00 -11.90
C HIS A 130 0.15 -5.38 -11.97
N ALA A 131 0.95 -6.43 -11.87
CA ALA A 131 0.44 -7.81 -11.83
C ALA A 131 -0.52 -8.01 -10.64
N ASP A 132 -0.20 -7.44 -9.48
CA ASP A 132 -1.04 -7.43 -8.29
C ASP A 132 -2.39 -6.73 -8.54
N ALA A 133 -2.37 -5.54 -9.16
CA ALA A 133 -3.58 -4.81 -9.52
C ALA A 133 -4.42 -5.54 -10.57
N SER A 134 -3.79 -6.15 -11.58
CA SER A 134 -4.47 -6.99 -12.58
C SER A 134 -5.13 -8.20 -11.92
N ARG A 135 -4.45 -8.88 -10.98
CA ARG A 135 -5.04 -9.97 -10.21
C ARG A 135 -6.24 -9.50 -9.40
N TYR A 136 -6.15 -8.36 -8.71
CA TYR A 136 -7.29 -7.78 -8.00
C TYR A 136 -8.52 -7.61 -8.91
N GLN A 137 -8.32 -7.10 -10.13
CA GLN A 137 -9.39 -6.86 -11.11
C GLN A 137 -10.01 -8.16 -11.68
N THR A 138 -9.32 -9.30 -11.59
CA THR A 138 -9.93 -10.60 -11.94
C THR A 138 -10.95 -11.07 -10.90
N ILE A 139 -10.76 -10.68 -9.64
CA ILE A 139 -11.59 -11.11 -8.51
C ILE A 139 -12.70 -10.10 -8.24
N TYR A 140 -12.32 -8.83 -8.12
CA TYR A 140 -13.21 -7.75 -7.70
C TYR A 140 -13.76 -6.96 -8.89
N ARG A 141 -15.02 -6.59 -8.77
CA ARG A 141 -15.63 -5.42 -9.40
C ARG A 141 -15.60 -4.27 -8.40
N PRO A 142 -15.86 -3.01 -8.80
CA PRO A 142 -15.79 -1.89 -7.87
C PRO A 142 -16.59 -2.19 -6.60
N VAL A 143 -15.92 -2.07 -5.46
CA VAL A 143 -16.45 -2.38 -4.13
C VAL A 143 -17.43 -1.29 -3.73
N GLY A 144 -18.57 -1.68 -3.15
CA GLY A 144 -19.59 -0.74 -2.68
C GLY A 144 -19.06 0.23 -1.63
N ILE A 145 -19.78 1.34 -1.44
CA ILE A 145 -19.45 2.30 -0.37
C ILE A 145 -19.68 1.59 0.97
N LEU A 146 -18.60 1.31 1.69
CA LEU A 146 -18.66 0.68 3.00
C LEU A 146 -19.06 1.71 4.06
N PRO A 147 -19.79 1.29 5.11
CA PRO A 147 -20.00 2.09 6.30
C PRO A 147 -18.67 2.61 6.90
N PRO A 148 -18.64 3.78 7.56
CA PRO A 148 -17.41 4.35 8.09
C PRO A 148 -16.65 3.47 9.09
N ASP A 149 -17.33 2.57 9.79
CA ASP A 149 -16.75 1.60 10.72
C ASP A 149 -16.08 0.40 10.01
N GLN A 150 -16.18 0.30 8.68
CA GLN A 150 -15.74 -0.87 7.89
C GLN A 150 -14.55 -0.58 6.95
N TYR A 151 -13.82 0.53 7.10
CA TYR A 151 -12.73 0.93 6.18
C TYR A 151 -11.51 -0.01 6.10
N MET A 152 -11.39 -1.00 6.99
CA MET A 152 -10.33 -2.03 6.98
C MET A 152 -10.91 -3.45 6.98
N ALA A 153 -12.19 -3.60 6.66
CA ALA A 153 -12.84 -4.90 6.58
C ALA A 153 -12.32 -5.69 5.37
N VAL A 154 -12.29 -7.02 5.50
CA VAL A 154 -12.13 -7.92 4.35
C VAL A 154 -13.49 -8.02 3.66
N VAL A 155 -13.55 -7.58 2.41
CA VAL A 155 -14.79 -7.65 1.62
C VAL A 155 -14.77 -8.89 0.75
N LEU A 156 -15.77 -9.76 0.91
CA LEU A 156 -15.99 -10.88 -0.01
C LEU A 156 -17.16 -10.53 -0.93
N GLN A 157 -16.90 -10.39 -2.23
CA GLN A 157 -17.92 -9.93 -3.18
C GLN A 157 -18.66 -11.13 -3.78
N LEU A 158 -19.74 -11.56 -3.13
CA LEU A 158 -20.58 -12.67 -3.60
C LEU A 158 -21.35 -12.32 -4.88
N THR A 159 -21.79 -11.06 -4.99
CA THR A 159 -22.60 -10.58 -6.11
C THR A 159 -21.91 -9.45 -6.86
N GLU A 160 -22.13 -9.43 -8.17
CA GLU A 160 -21.81 -8.33 -9.06
C GLU A 160 -23.13 -7.67 -9.48
N GLY A 161 -23.15 -6.35 -9.66
CA GLY A 161 -24.37 -5.62 -10.01
C GLY A 161 -25.40 -5.54 -8.87
N CYS A 162 -26.65 -5.23 -9.22
CA CYS A 162 -27.77 -5.13 -8.27
C CYS A 162 -28.99 -5.87 -8.85
N ALA A 163 -29.63 -6.74 -8.06
CA ALA A 163 -30.82 -7.49 -8.52
C ALA A 163 -32.01 -6.58 -8.87
N PHE A 164 -32.07 -5.37 -8.30
CA PHE A 164 -33.12 -4.39 -8.58
C PHE A 164 -32.81 -3.53 -9.81
N ASN A 165 -31.57 -3.00 -9.91
CA ASN A 165 -31.00 -2.17 -11.00
C ASN A 165 -31.93 -1.14 -11.72
N THR A 166 -32.98 -0.65 -11.07
CA THR A 166 -33.93 0.32 -11.65
C THR A 166 -33.97 1.66 -10.90
N CYS A 167 -33.12 1.84 -9.88
CA CYS A 167 -32.98 3.10 -9.15
C CYS A 167 -32.51 4.24 -10.06
N THR A 168 -33.32 5.29 -10.20
CA THR A 168 -33.00 6.47 -11.03
C THR A 168 -31.82 7.29 -10.50
N PHE A 169 -31.57 7.24 -9.19
CA PHE A 169 -30.46 7.95 -8.53
C PHE A 169 -29.14 7.17 -8.53
N CYS A 170 -29.16 5.84 -8.71
CA CYS A 170 -27.96 5.04 -8.56
C CYS A 170 -27.11 5.12 -9.82
N THR A 171 -25.89 5.63 -9.70
CA THR A 171 -24.86 5.57 -10.76
C THR A 171 -23.87 4.43 -10.57
N PHE A 172 -23.89 3.77 -9.41
CA PHE A 172 -22.90 2.76 -9.06
C PHE A 172 -23.13 1.41 -9.75
N TYR A 173 -24.37 0.95 -9.81
CA TYR A 173 -24.74 -0.35 -10.41
C TYR A 173 -25.41 -0.25 -11.77
N ARG A 174 -25.79 0.96 -12.21
CA ARG A 174 -26.61 1.21 -13.42
C ARG A 174 -26.19 0.40 -14.63
N ASP A 175 -24.89 0.39 -14.91
CA ASP A 175 -24.31 -0.23 -16.11
C ASP A 175 -23.71 -1.63 -15.82
N ARG A 176 -24.12 -2.28 -14.72
CA ARG A 176 -23.57 -3.58 -14.29
C ARG A 176 -24.66 -4.64 -14.16
N PRO A 177 -24.67 -5.65 -15.04
CA PRO A 177 -25.59 -6.78 -14.92
C PRO A 177 -25.48 -7.47 -13.57
N PHE A 178 -26.61 -7.88 -13.01
CA PHE A 178 -26.62 -8.65 -11.78
C PHE A 178 -26.13 -10.08 -12.03
N ARG A 179 -25.19 -10.54 -11.20
CA ARG A 179 -24.71 -11.93 -11.20
C ARG A 179 -24.33 -12.37 -9.79
N ILE A 180 -24.61 -13.61 -9.45
CA ILE A 180 -24.08 -14.28 -8.26
C ILE A 180 -22.85 -15.10 -8.71
N LYS A 181 -21.70 -14.92 -8.05
CA LYS A 181 -20.48 -15.69 -8.35
C LYS A 181 -20.68 -17.16 -8.01
N LYS A 182 -20.08 -18.06 -8.79
CA LYS A 182 -20.01 -19.50 -8.44
C LYS A 182 -19.15 -19.70 -7.19
N PRO A 183 -19.32 -20.80 -6.43
CA PRO A 183 -18.49 -21.08 -5.27
C PRO A 183 -16.98 -21.03 -5.56
N GLU A 184 -16.54 -21.54 -6.70
CA GLU A 184 -15.13 -21.55 -7.11
C GLU A 184 -14.59 -20.13 -7.33
N GLU A 185 -15.40 -19.24 -7.91
CA GLU A 185 -15.05 -17.84 -8.13
C GLU A 185 -15.04 -17.06 -6.81
N PHE A 186 -15.97 -17.37 -5.91
CA PHE A 186 -16.05 -16.74 -4.59
C PHE A 186 -14.85 -17.12 -3.72
N ARG A 187 -14.41 -18.39 -3.76
CA ARG A 187 -13.21 -18.86 -3.06
C ARG A 187 -11.92 -18.15 -3.48
N GLN A 188 -11.84 -17.54 -4.67
CA GLN A 188 -10.65 -16.77 -5.09
C GLN A 188 -10.39 -15.51 -4.27
N HIS A 189 -11.32 -15.09 -3.40
CA HIS A 189 -11.12 -13.93 -2.52
C HIS A 189 -10.20 -14.20 -1.31
N ILE A 190 -10.00 -15.48 -0.95
CA ILE A 190 -9.24 -15.92 0.23
C ILE A 190 -7.92 -16.60 -0.13
#